data_AF-B4KCD7-F1
#
_entry.id   AF-B4KCD7-F1
#
_cell.length_a   1.000
_cell.length_b   1.000
_cell.length_c   1.000
_cell.angle_alpha   90.00
_cell.angle_beta   90.00
_cell.angle_gamma   90.00
#
_symmetry.space_group_name_H-M   'P 1'
#
loop_
_entity.id
_entity.type
_entity.pdbx_description
1 polymer ?
#
loop_
_entity_poly.entity_id
_entity_poly.type
_entity_poly.pdbx_seq_one_letter_code
_entity_poly.pdbx_strand_id
1 'polypeptide(L)'
;MRAVLFQFYTIETIFNLALMFLHINGFLSQPLDVLTLQRRVSHFFYCACFYAFTVLIVFASIDNCTGHRLSLCEEVVRNVIGFLMYVIISLMTLEDAERDLNVLRINIHEALGVEKPVHPFFFYMRYQAAASLACGVMYLLHATIAIDVLLSNESGFYEYDDADDDEGSDYIPARIYFMSEWVQSKLEQYEWFQSFSRSATIRV
;
A
#
# COMPACT_ATOMS: atom_id res chain seq x y z
N MET A 1 11.99 -11.67 -9.75
CA MET A 1 10.76 -10.88 -9.47
C MET A 1 10.01 -11.34 -8.22
N ARG A 2 9.65 -12.64 -8.08
CA ARG A 2 8.86 -13.15 -6.93
C ARG A 2 9.35 -12.71 -5.56
N ALA A 3 10.66 -12.72 -5.34
CA ALA A 3 11.29 -12.30 -4.08
C ALA A 3 11.03 -10.82 -3.75
N VAL A 4 11.07 -9.96 -4.76
CA VAL A 4 10.80 -8.52 -4.61
C VAL A 4 9.30 -8.28 -4.39
N LEU A 5 8.43 -8.95 -5.14
CA LEU A 5 6.97 -8.87 -4.93
C LEU A 5 6.58 -9.34 -3.52
N PHE A 6 7.21 -10.41 -3.03
CA PHE A 6 7.00 -10.89 -1.67
C PHE A 6 7.39 -9.85 -0.60
N GLN A 7 8.48 -9.11 -0.81
CA GLN A 7 8.87 -8.02 0.08
C GLN A 7 7.84 -6.90 0.09
N PHE A 8 7.34 -6.50 -1.08
CA PHE A 8 6.26 -5.51 -1.21
C PHE A 8 5.01 -5.98 -0.46
N TYR A 9 4.53 -7.20 -0.72
CA TYR A 9 3.35 -7.73 -0.03
C TYR A 9 3.52 -7.78 1.49
N THR A 10 4.72 -8.14 1.97
CA THR A 10 5.00 -8.19 3.41
C THR A 10 4.90 -6.80 4.04
N ILE A 11 5.47 -5.78 3.39
CA ILE A 11 5.49 -4.42 3.91
C ILE A 11 4.12 -3.75 3.81
N GLU A 12 3.41 -3.95 2.69
CA GLU A 12 2.03 -3.47 2.56
C GLU A 12 1.12 -4.12 3.60
N THR A 13 1.31 -5.41 3.90
CA THR A 13 0.57 -6.08 4.98
C THR A 13 0.87 -5.43 6.33
N ILE A 14 2.13 -5.20 6.66
CA ILE A 14 2.54 -4.56 7.93
C ILE A 14 1.96 -3.15 8.02
N PHE A 15 2.04 -2.36 6.95
CA PHE A 15 1.49 -1.01 6.93
C PHE A 15 -0.03 -1.00 7.04
N ASN A 16 -0.75 -1.88 6.35
CA ASN A 16 -2.20 -1.97 6.47
C ASN A 16 -2.64 -2.36 7.88
N LEU A 17 -1.94 -3.30 8.53
CA LEU A 17 -2.21 -3.67 9.92
C LEU A 17 -1.95 -2.49 10.88
N ALA A 18 -0.84 -1.78 10.70
CA ALA A 18 -0.54 -0.58 11.50
C ALA A 18 -1.58 0.52 11.28
N LEU A 19 -2.01 0.74 10.04
CA LEU A 19 -3.00 1.75 9.68
C LEU A 19 -4.38 1.44 10.29
N MET A 20 -4.79 0.18 10.20
CA MET A 20 -6.01 -0.32 10.81
C MET A 20 -5.97 -0.14 12.34
N PHE A 21 -4.86 -0.48 12.99
CA PHE A 21 -4.67 -0.24 14.42
C PHE A 21 -4.78 1.25 14.79
N LEU A 22 -4.16 2.13 14.01
CA LEU A 22 -4.24 3.58 14.22
C LEU A 22 -5.65 4.13 14.05
N HIS A 23 -6.41 3.65 13.06
CA HIS A 23 -7.80 4.09 12.84
C HIS A 23 -8.74 3.57 13.92
N ILE A 24 -8.60 2.31 14.33
CA ILE A 24 -9.40 1.72 15.42
C ILE A 24 -9.13 2.46 16.73
N ASN A 25 -7.87 2.69 17.09
CA ASN A 25 -7.55 3.40 18.34
C ASN A 25 -8.00 4.85 18.33
N GLY A 26 -7.86 5.55 17.20
CA GLY A 26 -8.37 6.91 17.09
C GLY A 26 -9.89 6.97 17.21
N PHE A 27 -10.61 5.98 16.65
CA PHE A 27 -12.05 5.86 16.80
C PHE A 27 -12.47 5.55 18.25
N LEU A 28 -11.80 4.59 18.91
CA LEU A 28 -12.08 4.22 20.31
C LEU A 28 -11.70 5.31 21.32
N SER A 29 -10.88 6.29 20.92
CA SER A 29 -10.56 7.44 21.77
C SER A 29 -11.74 8.41 21.98
N GLN A 30 -12.84 8.24 21.24
CA GLN A 30 -14.04 9.07 21.34
C GLN A 30 -15.26 8.27 21.82
N PRO A 31 -16.12 8.86 22.68
CA PRO A 31 -17.37 8.25 23.08
C PRO A 31 -18.34 8.15 21.88
N LEU A 32 -18.85 6.94 21.63
CA LEU A 32 -19.69 6.59 20.48
C LEU A 32 -20.99 7.41 20.36
N ASP A 33 -21.47 7.98 21.47
CA ASP A 33 -22.72 8.74 21.56
C ASP A 33 -22.60 10.17 21.02
N VAL A 34 -21.37 10.66 20.85
CA VAL A 34 -21.08 12.03 20.36
C VAL A 34 -20.89 12.06 18.84
N LEU A 35 -20.71 10.91 18.19
CA LEU A 35 -20.47 10.84 16.76
C LEU A 35 -21.78 10.86 15.95
N THR A 36 -21.79 11.66 14.89
CA THR A 36 -22.85 11.63 13.88
C THR A 36 -22.90 10.27 13.17
N LEU A 37 -24.08 9.84 12.74
CA LEU A 37 -24.29 8.59 12.01
C LEU A 37 -23.37 8.49 10.77
N GLN A 38 -23.26 9.60 10.02
CA GLN A 38 -22.40 9.69 8.84
C GLN A 38 -20.94 9.31 9.16
N ARG A 39 -20.42 9.81 10.27
CA ARG A 39 -19.03 9.56 10.68
C ARG A 39 -18.79 8.13 11.11
N ARG A 40 -19.76 7.54 11.81
CA ARG A 40 -19.72 6.12 12.18
C ARG A 40 -19.64 5.25 10.91
N VAL A 41 -20.43 5.57 9.89
CA VAL A 41 -20.40 4.88 8.59
C VAL A 41 -19.04 5.06 7.89
N SER A 42 -18.50 6.29 7.84
CA SER A 42 -17.17 6.55 7.26
C SER A 42 -16.07 5.71 7.92
N HIS A 43 -16.04 5.65 9.25
CA HIS A 43 -15.03 4.85 9.97
C HIS A 43 -15.14 3.35 9.69
N PHE A 44 -16.37 2.80 9.66
CA PHE A 44 -16.57 1.40 9.29
C PHE A 44 -16.14 1.14 7.85
N PHE A 45 -16.42 2.06 6.93
CA PHE A 45 -15.96 1.98 5.55
C PHE A 45 -14.43 1.93 5.45
N TYR A 46 -13.71 2.82 6.15
CA TYR A 46 -12.24 2.82 6.14
C TYR A 46 -11.67 1.49 6.67
N CYS A 47 -12.17 1.03 7.83
CA CYS A 47 -11.71 -0.23 8.42
C CYS A 47 -12.01 -1.43 7.52
N ALA A 48 -13.18 -1.45 6.88
CA ALA A 48 -13.54 -2.50 5.93
C ALA A 48 -12.60 -2.51 4.70
N CYS A 49 -12.27 -1.33 4.16
CA CYS A 49 -11.30 -1.23 3.07
C CYS A 49 -9.93 -1.75 3.48
N PHE A 50 -9.38 -1.31 4.61
CA PHE A 50 -8.06 -1.78 5.08
C PHE A 50 -8.04 -3.28 5.30
N TYR A 51 -9.09 -3.83 5.93
CA TYR A 51 -9.24 -5.26 6.12
C TYR A 51 -9.27 -6.02 4.78
N ALA A 52 -10.12 -5.58 3.83
CA ALA A 52 -10.22 -6.21 2.53
C ALA A 52 -8.89 -6.22 1.77
N PHE A 53 -8.19 -5.08 1.73
CA PHE A 53 -6.88 -4.99 1.09
C PHE A 53 -5.78 -5.79 1.80
N THR A 54 -5.83 -5.88 3.13
CA THR A 54 -4.93 -6.75 3.90
C THR A 54 -5.13 -8.21 3.50
N VAL A 55 -6.38 -8.67 3.45
CA VAL A 55 -6.71 -10.05 3.05
C VAL A 55 -6.29 -10.32 1.62
N LEU A 56 -6.56 -9.41 0.68
CA LEU A 56 -6.16 -9.55 -0.73
C LEU A 56 -4.64 -9.66 -0.89
N ILE A 57 -3.86 -8.85 -0.18
CA ILE A 57 -2.39 -8.92 -0.24
C ILE A 57 -1.87 -10.21 0.39
N VAL A 58 -2.45 -10.65 1.51
CA VAL A 58 -2.04 -11.91 2.14
C VAL A 58 -2.28 -13.09 1.18
N PHE A 59 -3.41 -13.13 0.49
CA PHE A 59 -3.65 -14.14 -0.55
C PHE A 59 -2.66 -14.01 -1.71
N ALA A 60 -2.42 -12.80 -2.23
CA ALA A 60 -1.42 -12.58 -3.28
C ALA A 60 -0.01 -13.03 -2.86
N SER A 61 0.35 -12.84 -1.58
CA SER A 61 1.61 -13.30 -1.00
C SER A 61 1.70 -14.82 -0.96
N ILE A 62 0.63 -15.51 -0.54
CA ILE A 62 0.53 -16.97 -0.55
C ILE A 62 0.62 -17.51 -1.98
N ASP A 63 -0.10 -16.92 -2.93
CA ASP A 63 -0.07 -17.33 -4.34
C ASP A 63 1.33 -17.16 -4.94
N ASN A 64 2.02 -16.07 -4.57
CA ASN A 64 3.40 -15.84 -4.97
C ASN A 64 4.36 -16.88 -4.36
N CYS A 65 4.13 -17.30 -3.11
CA CYS A 65 4.95 -18.33 -2.43
C CYS A 65 4.69 -19.74 -2.95
N THR A 66 3.44 -20.06 -3.34
CA THR A 66 3.02 -21.41 -3.74
C THR A 66 3.33 -21.75 -5.19
N GLY A 67 3.93 -20.85 -5.95
CA GLY A 67 4.28 -21.15 -7.33
C GLY A 67 3.17 -20.83 -8.33
N HIS A 68 2.01 -20.34 -7.89
CA HIS A 68 0.88 -20.07 -8.78
C HIS A 68 1.25 -19.01 -9.83
N ARG A 69 0.62 -19.09 -11.01
CA ARG A 69 0.84 -18.12 -12.09
C ARG A 69 0.22 -16.79 -11.69
N LEU A 70 1.05 -15.81 -11.32
CA LEU A 70 0.59 -14.43 -11.12
C LEU A 70 0.44 -13.74 -12.48
N SER A 71 -0.74 -13.18 -12.73
CA SER A 71 -0.91 -12.23 -13.83
C SER A 71 -0.39 -10.86 -13.39
N LEU A 72 0.66 -10.35 -14.05
CA LEU A 72 1.20 -9.02 -13.78
C LEU A 72 0.16 -7.90 -13.99
N CYS A 73 -0.76 -8.09 -14.93
CA CYS A 73 -1.86 -7.15 -15.17
C CYS A 73 -2.81 -7.08 -13.97
N GLU A 74 -3.14 -8.22 -13.36
CA GLU A 74 -3.99 -8.26 -12.16
C GLU A 74 -3.31 -7.56 -10.97
N GLU A 75 -2.00 -7.74 -10.83
CA GLU A 75 -1.19 -7.08 -9.81
C GLU A 75 -1.18 -5.56 -9.96
N VAL A 76 -0.98 -5.06 -11.19
CA VAL A 76 -1.05 -3.63 -11.49
C VAL A 76 -2.43 -3.07 -11.17
N VAL A 77 -3.50 -3.72 -11.64
CA VAL A 77 -4.88 -3.26 -11.41
C VAL A 77 -5.20 -3.21 -9.92
N ARG A 78 -4.86 -4.27 -9.17
CA ARG A 78 -5.08 -4.33 -7.71
C ARG A 78 -4.37 -3.20 -6.98
N ASN A 79 -3.11 -2.94 -7.32
CA ASN A 79 -2.31 -1.90 -6.67
C ASN A 79 -2.76 -0.49 -7.04
N VAL A 80 -3.20 -0.25 -8.29
CA VAL A 80 -3.79 1.04 -8.70
C VAL A 80 -5.10 1.31 -7.97
N ILE A 81 -5.98 0.30 -7.86
CA ILE A 81 -7.22 0.43 -7.09
C ILE A 81 -6.89 0.69 -5.61
N GLY A 82 -5.92 -0.02 -5.04
CA GLY A 82 -5.41 0.22 -3.69
C GLY A 82 -4.96 1.67 -3.48
N PHE A 83 -4.10 2.18 -4.35
CA PHE A 83 -3.65 3.56 -4.32
C PHE A 83 -4.82 4.56 -4.31
N LEU A 84 -5.74 4.46 -5.28
CA LEU A 84 -6.87 5.38 -5.39
C LEU A 84 -7.75 5.33 -4.14
N MET A 85 -8.04 4.14 -3.62
CA MET A 85 -8.84 3.97 -2.41
C MET A 85 -8.17 4.60 -1.18
N TYR A 86 -6.87 4.40 -0.98
CA TYR A 86 -6.14 4.95 0.17
C TYR A 86 -6.00 6.48 0.09
N VAL A 87 -5.90 7.05 -1.13
CA VAL A 87 -5.97 8.50 -1.35
C VAL A 87 -7.36 9.04 -1.00
N ILE A 88 -8.44 8.38 -1.47
CA ILE A 88 -9.82 8.78 -1.13
C ILE A 88 -10.02 8.75 0.40
N ILE A 89 -9.59 7.68 1.07
CA ILE A 89 -9.70 7.56 2.53
C ILE A 89 -8.91 8.68 3.22
N SER A 90 -7.69 8.99 2.76
CA SER A 90 -6.89 10.10 3.28
C SER A 90 -7.62 11.43 3.14
N LEU A 91 -8.21 11.71 1.97
CA LEU A 91 -8.93 12.96 1.71
C LEU A 91 -10.19 13.06 2.56
N MET A 92 -10.98 11.99 2.66
CA MET A 92 -12.17 11.98 3.51
C MET A 92 -11.81 12.15 4.99
N THR A 93 -10.73 11.51 5.46
CA THR A 93 -10.24 11.67 6.84
C THR A 93 -9.84 13.12 7.13
N LEU A 94 -9.22 13.79 6.15
CA LEU A 94 -8.85 15.21 6.26
C LEU A 94 -10.08 16.13 6.22
N GLU A 95 -11.05 15.84 5.35
CA GLU A 95 -12.32 16.57 5.29
C GLU A 95 -13.09 16.47 6.61
N ASP A 96 -13.16 15.27 7.20
CA ASP A 96 -13.74 15.06 8.54
C ASP A 96 -12.99 15.87 9.61
N ALA A 97 -11.66 15.96 9.49
CA ALA A 97 -10.86 16.79 10.39
C ALA A 97 -11.12 18.29 10.24
N GLU A 98 -11.33 18.78 9.02
CA GLU A 98 -11.66 20.18 8.75
C GLU A 98 -13.06 20.56 9.22
N ARG A 99 -14.05 19.70 8.97
CA ARG A 99 -15.43 19.90 9.42
C ARG A 99 -15.50 20.01 10.94
N ASP A 100 -14.77 19.17 11.66
CA ASP A 100 -14.68 19.26 13.12
C ASP A 100 -14.02 20.55 13.61
N LEU A 101 -12.97 21.02 12.91
CA LEU A 101 -12.33 22.29 13.25
C LEU A 101 -13.30 23.46 13.07
N ASN A 102 -14.08 23.45 11.99
CA ASN A 102 -15.09 24.49 11.73
C ASN A 102 -16.22 24.46 12.77
N VAL A 103 -16.73 23.27 13.12
CA VAL A 103 -17.76 23.13 14.17
C VAL A 103 -17.23 23.57 15.53
N LEU A 104 -16.01 23.18 15.89
CA LEU A 104 -15.38 23.61 17.13
C LEU A 104 -15.19 25.13 17.17
N ARG A 105 -14.74 25.73 16.06
CA ARG A 105 -14.53 27.18 15.95
C ARG A 105 -15.83 27.97 16.08
N ILE A 106 -16.92 27.52 15.45
CA ILE A 106 -18.24 28.16 15.55
C ILE A 106 -18.75 28.12 17.00
N ASN A 107 -18.67 26.95 17.65
CA ASN A 107 -19.11 26.79 19.04
C ASN A 107 -18.27 27.63 20.03
N ILE A 108 -16.96 27.76 19.82
CA ILE A 108 -16.09 28.59 20.67
C ILE A 108 -16.38 30.08 20.47
N HIS A 109 -16.64 30.51 19.23
CA HIS A 109 -16.96 31.91 18.93
C HIS A 109 -18.26 32.36 19.60
N GLU A 110 -19.26 31.47 19.71
CA GLU A 110 -20.49 31.75 20.47
C GLU A 110 -20.32 31.62 21.99
N ALA A 111 -19.46 30.70 22.47
CA ALA A 111 -19.44 30.34 23.88
C ALA A 111 -18.53 31.20 24.77
N LEU A 112 -17.32 31.60 24.35
CA LEU A 112 -16.38 32.42 25.13
C LEU A 112 -15.09 32.61 24.30
N GLY A 113 -14.64 33.85 24.11
CA GLY A 113 -13.41 34.23 23.39
C GLY A 113 -12.09 33.79 24.05
N VAL A 114 -11.97 32.53 24.45
CA VAL A 114 -10.77 31.94 25.03
C VAL A 114 -10.38 30.73 24.18
N GLU A 115 -9.31 30.90 23.42
CA GLU A 115 -8.67 29.90 22.59
C GLU A 115 -8.15 28.74 23.47
N LYS A 116 -8.94 27.68 23.62
CA LYS A 116 -8.50 26.44 24.30
C LYS A 116 -7.58 25.62 23.38
N PRO A 117 -6.62 24.88 23.95
CA PRO A 117 -5.63 24.12 23.19
C PRO A 117 -6.31 23.11 22.27
N VAL A 118 -5.78 23.00 21.05
CA VAL A 118 -6.17 22.04 20.01
C VAL A 118 -6.36 20.65 20.64
N HIS A 119 -7.59 20.13 20.61
CA HIS A 119 -7.91 18.83 21.21
C HIS A 119 -6.96 17.74 20.63
N PRO A 120 -6.34 16.87 21.44
CA PRO A 120 -5.36 15.86 20.97
C PRO A 120 -5.85 15.00 19.81
N PHE A 121 -7.17 14.82 19.71
CA PHE A 121 -7.86 14.15 18.62
C PHE A 121 -7.55 14.70 17.21
N PHE A 122 -7.31 16.02 17.06
CA PHE A 122 -6.96 16.60 15.76
C PHE A 122 -5.56 16.17 15.27
N PHE A 123 -4.62 15.97 16.20
CA PHE A 123 -3.32 15.41 15.86
C PHE A 123 -3.45 13.96 15.39
N TYR A 124 -4.35 13.18 16.01
CA TYR A 124 -4.63 11.82 15.58
C TYR A 124 -5.21 11.76 14.16
N MET A 125 -6.18 12.60 13.82
CA MET A 125 -6.78 12.57 12.46
C MET A 125 -5.81 13.00 11.36
N ARG A 126 -4.96 14.00 11.63
CA ARG A 126 -3.90 14.39 10.68
C ARG A 126 -2.88 13.26 10.48
N TYR A 127 -2.50 12.60 11.58
CA TYR A 127 -1.58 11.46 11.50
C TYR A 127 -2.21 10.27 10.76
N GLN A 128 -3.50 10.00 10.98
CA GLN A 128 -4.26 8.98 10.26
C GLN A 128 -4.34 9.25 8.76
N ALA A 129 -4.65 10.50 8.37
CA ALA A 129 -4.66 10.91 6.97
C ALA A 129 -3.25 10.77 6.34
N ALA A 130 -2.22 11.29 6.99
CA ALA A 130 -0.84 11.19 6.51
C ALA A 130 -0.37 9.73 6.38
N ALA A 131 -0.69 8.88 7.35
CA ALA A 131 -0.37 7.46 7.30
C ALA A 131 -1.13 6.74 6.18
N SER A 132 -2.40 7.07 5.95
CA SER A 132 -3.20 6.50 4.85
C SER A 132 -2.63 6.90 3.50
N LEU A 133 -2.21 8.16 3.35
CA LEU A 133 -1.55 8.65 2.15
C LEU A 133 -0.21 7.95 1.91
N ALA A 134 0.61 7.79 2.95
CA ALA A 134 1.90 7.09 2.84
C ALA A 134 1.69 5.64 2.38
N CYS A 135 0.67 4.96 2.90
CA CYS A 135 0.31 3.62 2.46
C CYS A 135 -0.17 3.61 1.00
N GLY A 136 -0.97 4.59 0.58
CA GLY A 136 -1.33 4.78 -0.82
C GLY A 136 -0.11 4.95 -1.73
N VAL A 137 0.88 5.76 -1.33
CA VAL A 137 2.13 5.94 -2.09
C VAL A 137 2.91 4.61 -2.21
N MET A 138 2.88 3.75 -1.19
CA MET A 138 3.48 2.42 -1.29
C MET A 138 2.80 1.55 -2.34
N TYR A 139 1.46 1.55 -2.40
CA TYR A 139 0.72 0.88 -3.48
C TYR A 139 1.05 1.44 -4.86
N LEU A 140 1.22 2.76 -4.98
CA LEU A 140 1.62 3.39 -6.23
C LEU A 140 3.03 2.94 -6.63
N LEU A 141 3.98 2.92 -5.70
CA LEU A 141 5.34 2.44 -5.94
C LEU A 141 5.35 0.98 -6.40
N HIS A 142 4.51 0.14 -5.78
CA HIS A 142 4.36 -1.25 -6.20
C HIS A 142 3.78 -1.35 -7.60
N ALA A 143 2.74 -0.58 -7.91
CA ALA A 143 2.15 -0.53 -9.25
C ALA A 143 3.15 -0.05 -10.31
N THR A 144 3.94 1.00 -10.04
CA THR A 144 4.91 1.51 -11.01
C THR A 144 6.02 0.51 -11.29
N ILE A 145 6.50 -0.21 -10.28
CA ILE A 145 7.50 -1.28 -10.49
C ILE A 145 6.90 -2.45 -11.28
N ALA A 146 5.66 -2.84 -10.99
CA ALA A 146 4.98 -3.88 -11.75
C ALA A 146 4.77 -3.49 -13.22
N ILE A 147 4.41 -2.22 -13.49
CA ILE A 147 4.31 -1.66 -14.85
C ILE A 147 5.67 -1.62 -15.54
N ASP A 148 6.72 -1.16 -14.86
CA ASP A 148 8.07 -1.06 -15.41
C ASP A 148 8.58 -2.43 -15.87
N VAL A 149 8.33 -3.47 -15.07
CA VAL A 149 8.69 -4.85 -15.45
C VAL A 149 7.81 -5.38 -16.58
N LEU A 150 6.51 -5.06 -16.59
CA LEU A 150 5.62 -5.46 -17.68
C LEU A 150 6.09 -4.86 -19.01
N LEU A 151 6.42 -3.58 -19.04
CA LEU A 151 6.94 -2.89 -20.22
C LEU A 151 8.31 -3.43 -20.65
N SER A 152 9.21 -3.69 -19.69
CA SER A 152 10.54 -4.24 -19.98
C SER A 152 10.49 -5.65 -20.56
N ASN A 153 9.52 -6.47 -20.13
CA ASN A 153 9.30 -7.80 -20.71
C ASN A 153 8.64 -7.73 -22.09
N GLU A 154 7.71 -6.80 -22.30
CA GLU A 154 7.03 -6.61 -23.59
C GLU A 154 8.00 -6.05 -24.65
N SER A 155 8.89 -5.12 -24.28
CA SER A 155 9.94 -4.62 -25.18
C SER A 155 10.95 -5.70 -25.60
N GLY A 156 11.21 -6.70 -24.74
CA GLY A 156 12.05 -7.84 -25.09
C GLY A 156 11.41 -8.82 -26.09
N PHE A 157 10.09 -8.74 -26.29
CA PHE A 157 9.37 -9.57 -27.26
C PHE A 157 9.36 -8.96 -28.67
N TYR A 158 9.57 -7.64 -28.78
CA TYR A 158 9.62 -6.92 -30.06
C TYR A 158 11.03 -6.83 -30.67
N GLU A 159 12.06 -7.35 -29.99
CA GLU A 159 13.46 -7.27 -30.43
C GLU A 159 14.04 -8.61 -30.92
N TYR A 160 13.22 -9.67 -31.03
CA TYR A 160 13.62 -10.98 -31.57
C TYR A 160 12.65 -11.43 -32.65
N ASP A 161 12.73 -10.80 -33.83
CA ASP A 161 12.14 -11.38 -35.05
C ASP A 161 13.12 -11.36 -36.23
N ASP A 162 14.42 -11.19 -35.95
CA ASP A 162 15.47 -11.42 -36.95
C ASP A 162 16.72 -12.06 -36.30
N ALA A 163 17.18 -13.12 -36.97
CA ALA A 163 18.41 -13.88 -36.77
C ALA A 163 18.35 -15.16 -35.89
N ASP A 164 18.36 -16.28 -36.61
CA ASP A 164 18.97 -17.55 -36.20
C ASP A 164 20.31 -17.32 -35.47
N ASP A 165 20.46 -17.84 -34.25
CA ASP A 165 21.50 -18.79 -33.85
C ASP A 165 21.62 -18.93 -32.33
N ASP A 166 22.03 -20.13 -31.96
CA ASP A 166 22.41 -20.67 -30.66
C ASP A 166 23.39 -19.77 -29.89
N GLU A 167 22.98 -19.25 -28.73
CA GLU A 167 23.76 -19.13 -27.47
C GLU A 167 22.96 -18.29 -26.45
N GLY A 168 23.06 -18.66 -25.17
CA GLY A 168 22.15 -18.28 -24.10
C GLY A 168 21.69 -16.82 -24.13
N SER A 169 20.39 -16.61 -24.26
CA SER A 169 19.79 -15.29 -24.09
C SER A 169 20.16 -14.80 -22.69
N ASP A 170 21.08 -13.84 -22.64
CA ASP A 170 21.49 -13.15 -21.44
C ASP A 170 20.29 -12.30 -21.00
N TYR A 171 19.34 -12.96 -20.33
CA TYR A 171 18.32 -12.29 -19.55
C TYR A 171 19.08 -11.50 -18.49
N ILE A 172 19.22 -10.19 -18.70
CA ILE A 172 19.74 -9.27 -17.70
C ILE A 172 18.56 -8.98 -16.76
N PRO A 173 18.41 -9.67 -15.61
CA PRO A 173 17.33 -9.35 -14.69
C PRO A 173 17.53 -7.90 -14.25
N ALA A 174 16.51 -7.07 -14.47
CA ALA A 174 16.44 -5.74 -13.87
C ALA A 174 16.70 -5.88 -12.37
N ARG A 175 17.81 -5.33 -11.89
CA ARG A 175 18.18 -5.36 -10.46
C ARG A 175 17.31 -4.36 -9.73
N ILE A 176 16.11 -4.78 -9.36
CA ILE A 176 15.18 -3.97 -8.59
C ILE A 176 15.63 -4.05 -7.12
N TYR A 177 16.22 -2.97 -6.63
CA TYR A 177 16.59 -2.83 -5.23
C TYR A 177 15.40 -2.29 -4.45
N PHE A 178 14.84 -3.13 -3.57
CA PHE A 178 13.82 -2.68 -2.64
C PHE A 178 14.47 -2.10 -1.38
N MET A 179 14.05 -0.89 -0.97
CA MET A 179 14.62 -0.05 0.09
C MET A 179 16.07 0.44 -0.09
N SER A 180 17.03 -0.44 -0.37
CA SER A 180 18.44 -0.09 -0.60
C SER A 180 19.25 -1.31 -1.05
N GLU A 181 20.34 -1.08 -1.79
CA GLU A 181 21.36 -2.10 -2.12
C GLU A 181 21.90 -2.82 -0.88
N TRP A 182 21.96 -2.14 0.27
CA TRP A 182 22.40 -2.75 1.53
C TRP A 182 21.43 -3.83 2.04
N VAL A 183 20.13 -3.59 1.93
CA VAL A 183 19.11 -4.56 2.34
C VAL A 183 19.15 -5.76 1.41
N GLN A 184 19.19 -5.52 0.10
CA GLN A 184 19.28 -6.56 -0.93
C GLN A 184 20.52 -7.44 -0.74
N SER A 185 21.71 -6.84 -0.54
CA SER A 185 22.96 -7.58 -0.34
C SER A 185 22.98 -8.42 0.95
N LYS A 186 22.17 -8.05 1.96
CA LYS A 186 21.96 -8.87 3.16
C LYS A 186 20.99 -10.02 2.91
N LEU A 187 19.93 -9.79 2.15
CA LEU A 187 18.97 -10.83 1.77
C LEU A 187 19.59 -11.90 0.87
N GLU A 188 20.47 -11.50 -0.04
CA GLU A 188 21.21 -12.41 -0.92
C GLU A 188 22.15 -13.36 -0.19
N GLN A 189 22.47 -13.12 1.09
CA GLN A 189 23.28 -14.05 1.91
C GLN A 189 22.50 -15.27 2.38
N TYR A 190 21.16 -15.24 2.35
CA TYR A 190 20.34 -16.33 2.85
C TYR A 190 19.98 -17.34 1.75
N GLU A 191 20.21 -18.63 2.04
CA GLU A 191 19.93 -19.73 1.09
C GLU A 191 18.46 -19.80 0.67
N TRP A 192 17.52 -19.51 1.59
CA TRP A 192 16.09 -19.49 1.26
C TRP A 192 15.75 -18.42 0.22
N PHE A 193 16.40 -17.25 0.28
CA PHE A 193 16.18 -16.15 -0.65
C PHE A 193 16.79 -16.46 -2.02
N GLN A 194 17.98 -17.07 -2.04
CA GLN A 194 18.62 -17.54 -3.27
C GLN A 194 17.79 -18.64 -3.96
N SER A 195 17.29 -19.61 -3.20
CA SER A 195 16.42 -20.68 -3.70
C SER A 195 15.11 -20.11 -4.26
N PHE A 196 14.51 -19.14 -3.56
CA PHE A 196 13.27 -18.49 -3.98
C PHE A 196 13.46 -17.64 -5.25
N SER A 197 14.62 -17.00 -5.39
CA SER A 197 14.98 -16.23 -6.58
C SER A 197 15.32 -17.13 -7.78
N ARG A 198 16.00 -18.26 -7.57
CA ARG A 198 16.40 -19.20 -8.63
C ARG A 198 15.25 -20.03 -9.19
N SER A 199 14.22 -20.31 -8.40
CA SER A 199 13.03 -21.05 -8.86
C SER A 199 12.13 -20.26 -9.81
N ALA A 200 12.59 -19.09 -10.30
CA ALA A 200 11.84 -18.10 -11.05
C ALA A 200 11.88 -18.27 -12.57
N THR A 201 11.59 -19.47 -13.09
CA THR A 201 11.20 -19.60 -14.51
C THR A 201 9.75 -19.14 -14.64
N ILE A 202 9.53 -17.83 -14.70
CA ILE A 202 8.22 -17.27 -15.06
C ILE A 202 8.17 -17.23 -16.58
N ARG A 203 7.42 -18.14 -17.20
CA ARG A 203 6.97 -17.96 -18.58
C ARG A 203 5.71 -17.09 -18.55
N VAL A 204 5.79 -15.97 -19.24
CA VAL A 204 4.67 -15.08 -19.59
C VAL A 204 3.57 -15.88 -20.28
#